data_AF-A0A8D3D413-F1
#
_entry.id   AF-A0A8D3D413-F1
#
_cell.length_a   1.000
_cell.length_b   1.000
_cell.length_c   1.000
_cell.angle_alpha   90.00
_cell.angle_beta   90.00
_cell.angle_gamma   90.00
#
_symmetry.space_group_name_H-M   'P 1'
#
loop_
_entity.id
_entity.type
_entity.pdbx_description
1 polymer ?
#
loop_
_entity_poly.entity_id
_entity_poly.type
_entity_poly.pdbx_seq_one_letter_code
_entity_poly.pdbx_strand_id
1 'polypeptide(L)'
;MEGRCAVETWAEFGFPDASRTPRITCARGTDVFICTGSDEVYVFDTQERKLTAVLQFPSPVSDLVESHDKQLLYVSCGSGVYCVSFPEPGKGR
;
A
#
# COMPACT_ATOMS: atom_id res chain seq x y z
N MET A 1 -2.61 -13.90 23.94
CA MET A 1 -1.91 -13.08 22.93
C MET A 1 -2.99 -12.44 22.06
N GLU A 2 -3.64 -11.41 22.59
CA GLU A 2 -4.77 -10.74 21.93
C GLU A 2 -4.23 -9.51 21.19
N GLY A 3 -4.69 -9.28 19.96
CA GLY A 3 -4.28 -8.12 19.14
C GLY A 3 -3.55 -8.46 17.83
N ARG A 4 -3.35 -9.74 17.49
CA ARG A 4 -2.86 -10.14 16.16
C ARG A 4 -4.05 -10.49 15.28
N CYS A 5 -4.25 -9.75 14.20
CA CYS A 5 -5.15 -10.13 13.11
C CYS A 5 -4.28 -10.59 11.94
N ALA A 6 -4.33 -11.87 11.60
CA ALA A 6 -3.72 -12.35 10.36
C ALA A 6 -4.61 -11.95 9.18
N VAL A 7 -4.00 -11.55 8.08
CA VAL A 7 -4.69 -11.49 6.79
C VAL A 7 -5.11 -12.91 6.42
N GLU A 8 -6.39 -13.11 6.08
CA GLU A 8 -6.95 -14.45 5.87
C GLU A 8 -6.31 -15.18 4.69
N THR A 9 -5.81 -14.43 3.70
CA THR A 9 -5.05 -15.01 2.59
C THR A 9 -3.99 -14.04 2.06
N TRP A 10 -2.75 -14.53 1.98
CA TRP A 10 -1.69 -13.81 1.26
C TRP A 10 -1.86 -13.87 -0.25
N ALA A 11 -2.73 -14.73 -0.78
CA ALA A 11 -2.90 -14.91 -2.23
C ALA A 11 -3.52 -13.68 -2.92
N GLU A 12 -4.12 -12.76 -2.16
CA GLU A 12 -4.59 -11.47 -2.67
C GLU A 12 -3.43 -10.52 -2.99
N PHE A 13 -2.29 -10.71 -2.35
CA PHE A 13 -1.06 -9.99 -2.64
C PHE A 13 -0.27 -10.83 -3.65
N GLY A 14 0.13 -10.23 -4.76
CA GLY A 14 0.96 -10.91 -5.75
C GLY A 14 2.26 -11.43 -5.14
N PHE A 15 2.99 -12.21 -5.93
CA PHE A 15 4.20 -12.86 -5.44
C PHE A 15 5.28 -11.83 -5.09
N PRO A 16 5.85 -11.88 -3.87
CA PRO A 16 6.97 -11.01 -3.53
C PRO A 16 8.17 -11.32 -4.42
N ASP A 17 8.78 -10.26 -4.92
CA ASP A 17 10.05 -10.39 -5.63
C ASP A 17 11.12 -10.77 -4.60
N ALA A 18 11.74 -11.94 -4.76
CA ALA A 18 12.75 -12.45 -3.85
C ALA A 18 13.96 -11.51 -3.68
N SER A 19 14.16 -10.56 -4.61
CA SER A 19 15.23 -9.57 -4.54
C SER A 19 14.92 -8.37 -3.62
N ARG A 20 13.67 -8.20 -3.17
CA ARG A 20 13.24 -7.04 -2.38
C ARG A 20 12.38 -7.46 -1.19
N THR A 21 12.66 -6.84 -0.04
CA THR A 21 11.86 -7.06 1.17
C THR A 21 10.52 -6.34 1.04
N PRO A 22 9.38 -7.03 1.21
CA PRO A 22 8.08 -6.37 1.27
C PRO A 22 8.05 -5.29 2.35
N ARG A 23 7.36 -4.19 2.07
CA ARG A 23 7.20 -3.07 3.01
C ARG A 23 5.74 -2.73 3.20
N ILE A 24 5.44 -2.25 4.38
CA ILE A 24 4.09 -1.89 4.80
C ILE A 24 4.15 -0.50 5.44
N THR A 25 3.24 0.39 5.06
CA THR A 25 2.95 1.59 5.85
C THR A 25 1.46 1.65 6.15
N CYS A 26 1.13 2.03 7.38
CA CYS A 26 -0.24 2.36 7.73
C CYS A 26 -0.62 3.68 7.05
N ALA A 27 -1.85 3.74 6.54
CA ALA A 27 -2.41 4.94 5.93
C ALA A 27 -3.41 5.63 6.86
N ARG A 28 -4.05 6.69 6.35
CA ARG A 28 -5.27 7.27 6.89
C ARG A 28 -6.36 6.20 7.13
N GLY A 29 -6.92 6.19 8.34
CA GLY A 29 -8.07 5.37 8.68
C GLY A 29 -7.71 3.89 8.82
N THR A 30 -8.31 3.05 7.99
CA THR A 30 -8.20 1.58 8.01
C THR A 30 -7.28 1.02 6.95
N ASP A 31 -6.86 1.85 6.00
CA ASP A 31 -6.08 1.43 4.87
C ASP A 31 -4.62 1.18 5.28
N VAL A 32 -4.04 0.15 4.67
CA VAL A 32 -2.63 -0.22 4.80
C VAL A 32 -2.06 -0.40 3.40
N PHE A 33 -0.96 0.28 3.11
CA PHE A 33 -0.27 0.13 1.84
C PHE A 33 0.83 -0.91 1.95
N ILE A 34 0.86 -1.83 1.01
CA ILE A 34 1.81 -2.95 0.98
C ILE A 34 2.49 -2.97 -0.38
N CYS A 35 3.82 -2.89 -0.41
CA CYS A 35 4.58 -3.24 -1.61
C CYS A 35 5.31 -4.56 -1.38
N THR A 36 5.33 -5.41 -2.41
CA THR A 36 5.94 -6.74 -2.36
C THR A 36 7.29 -6.80 -3.08
N GLY A 37 7.77 -5.65 -3.56
CA GLY A 37 8.95 -5.55 -4.43
C GLY A 37 8.61 -5.60 -5.93
N SER A 38 7.35 -5.86 -6.31
CA SER A 38 6.86 -5.69 -7.67
C SER A 38 6.64 -4.20 -8.00
N ASP A 39 6.13 -3.93 -9.18
CA ASP A 39 5.62 -2.64 -9.64
C ASP A 39 4.23 -2.28 -9.07
N GLU A 40 3.73 -3.07 -8.12
CA GLU A 40 2.41 -2.89 -7.52
C GLU A 40 2.50 -2.44 -6.04
N VAL A 41 1.58 -1.56 -5.65
CA VAL A 41 1.27 -1.27 -4.24
C VAL A 41 -0.18 -1.61 -3.97
N TYR A 42 -0.39 -2.51 -3.03
CA TYR A 42 -1.69 -3.00 -2.60
C TYR A 42 -2.26 -2.11 -1.50
N VAL A 43 -3.56 -1.82 -1.56
CA VAL A 43 -4.31 -1.12 -0.51
C VAL A 43 -5.20 -2.12 0.18
N PHE A 44 -4.92 -2.41 1.45
CA PHE A 44 -5.67 -3.36 2.26
C PHE A 44 -6.47 -2.62 3.34
N ASP A 45 -7.77 -2.80 3.38
CA ASP A 45 -8.62 -2.26 4.43
C ASP A 45 -8.63 -3.21 5.63
N THR A 46 -8.18 -2.73 6.79
CA THR A 46 -8.08 -3.53 8.02
C THR A 46 -9.41 -3.80 8.73
N GLN A 47 -10.46 -3.01 8.46
CA GLN A 47 -11.82 -3.25 8.98
C GLN A 47 -12.56 -4.28 8.13
N GLU A 48 -12.60 -4.09 6.81
CA GLU A 48 -13.25 -5.00 5.85
C GLU A 48 -12.42 -6.25 5.54
N ARG A 49 -11.13 -6.23 5.92
CA ARG A 49 -10.17 -7.33 5.78
C ARG A 49 -9.98 -7.80 4.34
N LYS A 50 -9.95 -6.88 3.40
CA LYS A 50 -9.80 -7.18 1.97
C LYS A 50 -8.95 -6.15 1.25
N LEU A 51 -8.44 -6.53 0.09
CA LEU A 51 -7.85 -5.61 -0.86
C LEU A 51 -8.90 -4.67 -1.45
N THR A 52 -8.71 -3.35 -1.34
CA THR A 52 -9.61 -2.32 -1.87
C THR A 52 -9.10 -1.70 -3.17
N ALA A 53 -7.78 -1.70 -3.40
CA ALA A 53 -7.18 -1.21 -4.63
C ALA A 53 -5.78 -1.78 -4.88
N VAL A 54 -5.31 -1.67 -6.14
CA VAL A 54 -3.93 -1.92 -6.56
C VAL A 54 -3.44 -0.72 -7.33
N LEU A 55 -2.37 -0.10 -6.87
CA LEU A 55 -1.70 1.02 -7.53
C LEU A 55 -0.55 0.48 -8.38
N GLN A 56 -0.54 0.83 -9.66
CA GLN A 56 0.47 0.41 -10.63
C GLN A 56 1.54 1.50 -10.79
N PHE A 57 2.81 1.10 -10.72
CA PHE A 57 3.97 1.97 -10.89
C PHE A 57 4.79 1.56 -12.11
N PRO A 58 5.58 2.47 -12.69
CA PRO A 58 6.32 2.17 -13.93
C PRO A 58 7.56 1.30 -13.72
N SER A 59 7.93 1.00 -12.47
CA SER A 59 9.04 0.10 -12.16
C SER A 59 8.88 -0.47 -10.75
N PRO A 60 9.62 -1.56 -10.41
CA PRO A 60 9.60 -2.16 -9.09
C PRO A 60 9.74 -1.15 -7.96
N VAL A 61 8.81 -1.22 -7.00
CA VAL A 61 8.75 -0.36 -5.83
C VAL A 61 9.79 -0.81 -4.81
N SER A 62 10.52 0.15 -4.24
CA SER A 62 11.57 -0.12 -3.23
C SER A 62 11.18 0.35 -1.84
N ASP A 63 10.36 1.40 -1.76
CA ASP A 63 9.95 2.01 -0.50
C ASP A 63 8.72 2.89 -0.70
N LEU A 64 7.98 3.12 0.38
CA LEU A 64 6.81 3.97 0.39
C LEU A 64 6.65 4.65 1.75
N VAL A 65 6.21 5.91 1.75
CA VAL A 65 6.04 6.71 2.96
C VAL A 65 4.82 7.61 2.83
N GLU A 66 4.01 7.67 3.88
CA GLU A 66 2.86 8.57 3.96
C GLU A 66 3.32 9.98 4.34
N SER A 67 2.67 11.00 3.78
CA SER A 67 2.86 12.39 4.20
C SER A 67 2.35 12.62 5.62
N HIS A 68 2.87 13.65 6.28
CA HIS A 68 2.49 13.99 7.65
C HIS A 68 0.98 14.27 7.83
N ASP A 69 0.33 14.84 6.81
CA ASP A 69 -1.10 15.13 6.78
C ASP A 69 -1.97 13.94 6.32
N LYS A 70 -1.34 12.79 6.00
CA LYS A 70 -2.00 11.56 5.58
C LYS A 70 -2.88 11.71 4.33
N GLN A 71 -2.51 12.66 3.46
CA GLN A 71 -3.21 12.90 2.18
C GLN A 71 -2.45 12.36 0.98
N LEU A 72 -1.14 12.18 1.12
CA LEU A 72 -0.25 11.77 0.05
C LEU A 72 0.52 10.51 0.44
N LEU A 73 0.72 9.63 -0.53
CA LEU A 73 1.66 8.53 -0.46
C LEU A 73 2.80 8.81 -1.43
N TYR A 74 4.02 8.88 -0.91
CA TYR A 74 5.24 8.92 -1.70
C TYR A 74 5.74 7.50 -1.92
N VAL A 75 6.01 7.15 -3.18
CA VAL A 75 6.46 5.83 -3.58
C VAL A 75 7.75 5.95 -4.36
N SER A 76 8.80 5.29 -3.87
CA SER A 76 10.08 5.18 -4.57
C SER A 76 10.07 3.93 -5.45
N CYS A 77 10.42 4.13 -6.72
CA CYS A 77 10.58 3.10 -7.71
C CYS A 77 11.99 3.21 -8.32
N GLY A 78 12.41 2.18 -9.06
CA GLY A 78 13.69 2.23 -9.80
C GLY A 78 13.80 3.40 -10.80
N SER A 79 12.66 3.92 -11.27
CA SER A 79 12.57 5.04 -12.21
C SER A 79 12.46 6.43 -11.57
N GLY A 80 12.24 6.53 -10.26
CA GLY A 80 12.05 7.81 -9.57
C GLY A 80 11.09 7.74 -8.40
N VAL A 81 10.72 8.91 -7.86
CA VAL A 81 9.76 9.04 -6.76
C VAL A 81 8.45 9.61 -7.29
N TYR A 82 7.34 8.95 -6.96
CA TYR A 82 5.99 9.30 -7.37
C TYR A 82 5.16 9.69 -6.15
N CYS A 83 4.17 10.56 -6.36
CA CYS A 83 3.24 11.02 -5.32
C CYS A 83 1.82 10.64 -5.74
N VAL A 84 1.09 9.96 -4.86
CA VAL A 84 -0.30 9.58 -5.04
C VAL A 84 -1.15 10.36 -4.03
N SER A 85 -2.13 11.12 -4.52
CA SER A 85 -3.09 11.83 -3.68
C SER A 85 -4.37 11.00 -3.53
N PHE A 86 -4.89 10.90 -2.31
CA PHE A 86 -6.17 10.25 -2.07
C PHE A 86 -7.26 11.31 -1.89
N PRO A 87 -8.42 11.17 -2.56
CA PRO A 87 -9.54 12.08 -2.34
C PRO A 87 -9.96 12.03 -0.87
N GLU A 88 -10.41 13.16 -0.33
CA GLU A 88 -11.00 13.19 1.01
C GLU A 88 -12.26 12.30 1.03
N PRO A 89 -12.45 11.49 2.10
CA PRO A 89 -13.70 10.79 2.30
C PRO A 89 -14.77 11.84 2.63
N GLY A 90 -15.48 12.33 1.61
CA GLY A 90 -16.56 13.30 1.78
C GLY A 90 -16.75 14.37 0.70
N LYS A 91 -15.97 14.38 -0.39
CA LYS A 91 -16.26 15.28 -1.52
C LYS A 91 -16.04 14.60 -2.87
N GLY A 92 -17.09 13.96 -3.38
CA GLY A 92 -17.12 13.39 -4.72
C GLY A 92 -18.54 13.10 -5.22
N ARG A 93 -19.13 14.15 -5.80
CA ARG A 93 -20.27 14.24 -6.76
C ARG A 93 -21.59 13.52 -6.47
#